data_AF-A0A5C6EAB5-F1
#
_entry.id   AF-A0A5C6EAB5-F1
#
_cell.length_a   1.000
_cell.length_b   1.000
_cell.length_c   1.000
_cell.angle_alpha   90.00
_cell.angle_beta   90.00
_cell.angle_gamma   90.00
#
_symmetry.space_group_name_H-M   'P 1'
#
loop_
_entity.id
_entity.type
_entity.pdbx_description
1 polymer ?
#
loop_
_entity_poly.entity_id
_entity_poly.type
_entity_poly.pdbx_seq_one_letter_code
_entity_poly.pdbx_strand_id
1 'polypeptide(L)'
;MTSHSLAQLLGSLGATKSRSRPHVSNDNPFSESQFKTMKYRPEFPKRFGCYEDVLRFCRKFFGWYNNEHYHSGIGLLTPASLHDGQAEEIIAARKLTLQDAWKNNPERFVGRIPKPERIPKAVWINAPKREREIKDEAPQANCQRLLKSRL
;
A
#
# COMPACT_ATOMS: atom_id res chain seq x y z
N MET A 1 -13.49 13.43 16.66
CA MET A 1 -13.08 14.86 16.57
C MET A 1 -12.04 14.99 15.47
N THR A 2 -12.10 16.00 14.60
CA THR A 2 -11.10 16.19 13.53
C THR A 2 -10.57 17.62 13.51
N SER A 3 -9.26 17.78 13.31
CA SER A 3 -8.60 19.10 13.29
C SER A 3 -8.95 19.91 12.04
N HIS A 4 -9.41 21.15 12.24
CA HIS A 4 -9.65 22.14 11.17
C HIS A 4 -8.36 22.73 10.63
N SER A 5 -7.40 23.05 11.51
CA SER A 5 -6.11 23.64 11.10
C SER A 5 -5.30 22.70 10.20
N LEU A 6 -5.31 21.40 10.48
CA LEU A 6 -4.68 20.40 9.62
C LEU A 6 -5.35 20.33 8.23
N ALA A 7 -6.67 20.48 8.16
CA ALA A 7 -7.38 20.45 6.87
C ALA A 7 -7.00 21.65 5.99
N GLN A 8 -6.87 22.83 6.59
CA GLN A 8 -6.43 24.04 5.88
C GLN A 8 -4.99 23.91 5.39
N LEU A 9 -4.08 23.38 6.22
CA LEU A 9 -2.70 23.14 5.82
C LEU A 9 -2.62 22.18 4.63
N LEU A 10 -3.29 21.03 4.68
CA LEU A 10 -3.31 20.08 3.57
C LEU A 10 -3.87 20.71 2.29
N GLY A 11 -4.95 21.50 2.40
CA GLY A 11 -5.49 22.26 1.28
C GLY A 11 -4.49 23.25 0.67
N SER A 12 -3.76 24.00 1.51
CA SER A 12 -2.72 24.93 1.03
C SER A 12 -1.54 24.24 0.35
N LEU A 13 -1.26 22.99 0.70
CA LEU A 13 -0.23 22.16 0.07
C LEU A 13 -0.74 21.42 -1.18
N GLY A 14 -2.00 21.65 -1.60
CA GLY A 14 -2.62 20.94 -2.72
C GLY A 14 -2.95 19.48 -2.44
N ALA A 15 -2.94 19.05 -1.17
CA ALA A 15 -3.21 17.68 -0.77
C ALA A 15 -4.69 17.47 -0.42
N THR A 16 -5.38 16.64 -1.22
CA THR A 16 -6.76 16.24 -0.95
C THR A 16 -6.82 15.22 0.19
N LYS A 17 -7.53 15.55 1.27
CA LYS A 17 -7.70 14.64 2.40
C LYS A 17 -8.82 13.63 2.15
N SER A 18 -8.50 12.35 2.15
CA SER A 18 -9.46 11.25 2.21
C SER A 18 -9.57 10.68 3.64
N ARG A 19 -10.69 10.00 3.94
CA ARG A 19 -10.89 9.32 5.24
C ARG A 19 -11.38 7.89 5.00
N SER A 20 -10.88 6.97 5.82
CA SER A 20 -11.45 5.63 5.95
C SER A 20 -12.89 5.70 6.46
N ARG A 21 -13.69 4.71 6.10
CA ARG A 21 -15.06 4.56 6.59
C ARG A 21 -15.05 4.33 8.11
N PRO A 22 -16.02 4.90 8.84
CA PRO A 22 -16.12 4.66 10.28
C PRO A 22 -16.19 3.16 10.58
N HIS A 23 -15.38 2.72 11.54
CA HIS A 23 -15.34 1.33 12.03
C HIS A 23 -14.92 0.26 11.00
N VAL A 24 -14.18 0.66 9.96
CA VAL A 24 -13.68 -0.26 8.93
C VAL A 24 -12.15 -0.27 8.92
N SER A 25 -11.53 -1.24 9.60
CA SER A 25 -10.07 -1.32 9.73
C SER A 25 -9.35 -1.66 8.42
N ASN A 26 -9.98 -2.44 7.54
CA ASN A 26 -9.40 -2.85 6.26
C ASN A 26 -9.36 -1.75 5.18
N ASP A 27 -9.72 -0.51 5.51
CA ASP A 27 -9.63 0.64 4.61
C ASP A 27 -8.20 1.23 4.52
N ASN A 28 -7.20 0.63 5.18
CA ASN A 28 -5.78 0.99 4.99
C ASN A 28 -4.86 -0.25 4.97
N PRO A 29 -5.07 -1.18 4.01
CA PRO A 29 -4.41 -2.48 4.01
C PRO A 29 -2.88 -2.36 3.84
N PHE A 30 -2.39 -1.31 3.17
CA PHE A 30 -0.95 -1.09 2.98
C PHE A 30 -0.24 -0.75 4.29
N SER A 31 -0.80 0.18 5.08
CA SER A 31 -0.18 0.54 6.36
C SER A 31 -0.28 -0.62 7.36
N GLU A 32 -1.39 -1.35 7.37
CA GLU A 32 -1.54 -2.56 8.21
C GLU A 32 -0.50 -3.63 7.85
N SER A 33 -0.29 -3.89 6.56
CA SER A 33 0.74 -4.81 6.08
C SER A 33 2.15 -4.36 6.52
N GLN A 34 2.47 -3.07 6.38
CA GLN A 34 3.75 -2.52 6.85
C GLN A 34 3.93 -2.69 8.36
N PHE A 35 2.91 -2.39 9.17
CA PHE A 35 2.98 -2.58 10.62
C PHE A 35 3.12 -4.05 11.00
N LYS A 36 2.47 -4.95 10.26
CA LYS A 36 2.65 -6.39 10.45
C LYS A 36 4.10 -6.79 10.15
N THR A 37 4.67 -6.35 9.03
CA THR A 37 6.08 -6.60 8.70
C THR A 37 7.00 -6.12 9.82
N MET A 38 6.79 -4.92 10.36
CA MET A 38 7.58 -4.39 11.47
C MET A 38 7.48 -5.24 12.74
N LYS A 39 6.26 -5.62 13.14
CA LYS A 39 5.99 -6.32 14.41
C LYS A 39 6.40 -7.79 14.42
N TYR A 40 6.43 -8.43 13.26
CA TYR A 40 6.76 -9.86 13.13
C TYR A 40 8.27 -10.13 12.97
N ARG A 41 9.09 -9.07 12.95
CA ARG A 41 10.54 -9.18 12.91
C ARG A 41 11.09 -9.67 14.25
N PRO A 42 12.12 -10.54 14.26
CA PRO A 42 12.74 -10.99 15.50
C PRO A 42 13.28 -9.87 16.39
N GLU A 43 13.71 -8.75 15.78
CA GLU A 43 14.26 -7.59 16.49
C GLU A 43 13.19 -6.69 17.12
N PHE A 44 11.90 -6.91 16.81
CA PHE A 44 10.82 -6.13 17.41
C PHE A 44 10.62 -6.54 18.87
N PRO A 45 10.83 -5.63 19.84
CA PRO A 45 10.81 -6.00 21.24
C PRO A 45 9.37 -6.18 21.75
N LYS A 46 9.20 -6.99 22.80
CA LYS A 46 7.91 -7.13 23.51
C LYS A 46 7.44 -5.79 24.09
N ARG A 47 8.38 -4.97 24.57
CA ARG A 47 8.18 -3.60 25.07
C ARG A 47 9.45 -2.79 24.80
N PHE A 48 9.29 -1.53 24.44
CA PHE A 48 10.39 -0.57 24.41
C PHE A 48 10.64 -0.02 25.81
N GLY A 49 11.91 0.27 26.15
CA GLY A 49 12.28 0.81 27.46
C GLY A 49 11.98 2.30 27.58
N CYS A 50 12.20 3.05 26.50
CA CYS A 50 11.88 4.47 26.42
C CYS A 50 11.53 4.92 24.98
N TYR A 51 11.21 6.20 24.82
CA TYR A 51 10.93 6.80 23.52
C TYR A 51 12.15 6.75 22.58
N GLU A 52 13.34 6.95 23.12
CA GLU A 52 14.60 6.93 22.37
C GLU A 52 14.89 5.55 21.77
N ASP A 53 14.50 4.48 22.46
CA ASP A 53 14.59 3.10 21.95
C ASP A 53 13.68 2.90 20.74
N VAL A 54 12.46 3.43 20.80
CA VAL A 54 11.51 3.37 19.66
C VAL A 54 12.12 4.08 18.46
N LEU A 55 12.63 5.30 18.65
CA LEU A 55 13.25 6.06 17.55
C LEU A 55 14.44 5.34 16.94
N ARG A 56 15.32 4.77 17.79
CA ARG A 56 16.49 4.00 17.35
C ARG A 56 16.07 2.78 16.53
N PHE A 57 15.06 2.06 17.00
CA PHE A 57 14.50 0.92 16.27
C PHE A 57 13.88 1.36 14.93
N CYS A 58 12.99 2.36 14.94
CA CYS A 58 12.29 2.82 13.74
C CYS A 58 13.25 3.36 12.67
N ARG A 59 14.29 4.12 13.04
CA ARG A 59 15.28 4.62 12.07
C ARG A 59 15.99 3.46 11.35
N LYS A 60 16.38 2.42 12.09
CA LYS A 60 16.99 1.22 11.50
C LYS A 60 15.99 0.46 10.64
N PHE A 61 14.77 0.25 11.16
CA PHE A 61 13.73 -0.49 10.46
C PHE A 61 13.36 0.16 9.14
N PHE A 62 13.09 1.47 9.10
CA PHE A 62 12.71 2.15 7.86
C PHE A 62 13.88 2.28 6.88
N GLY A 63 15.11 2.42 7.37
CA GLY A 63 16.31 2.35 6.53
C GLY A 63 16.38 1.03 5.78
N TRP A 64 16.26 -0.09 6.50
CA TRP A 64 16.24 -1.43 5.91
C TRP A 64 15.01 -1.67 5.02
N TYR A 65 13.81 -1.35 5.51
CA TYR A 65 12.54 -1.61 4.81
C TYR A 65 12.47 -0.93 3.44
N ASN A 66 12.98 0.31 3.35
CA ASN A 66 12.92 1.12 2.13
C ASN A 66 14.06 0.82 1.15
N ASN A 67 15.25 0.46 1.64
CA ASN A 67 16.45 0.44 0.80
C ASN A 67 17.05 -0.96 0.59
N GLU A 68 16.75 -1.92 1.47
CA GLU A 68 17.38 -3.25 1.45
C GLU A 68 16.36 -4.39 1.31
N HIS A 69 15.17 -4.22 1.87
CA HIS A 69 14.14 -5.25 1.81
C HIS A 69 13.42 -5.23 0.46
N TYR A 70 13.51 -6.34 -0.28
CA TYR A 70 12.76 -6.54 -1.52
C TYR A 70 11.35 -7.06 -1.25
N HIS A 71 10.36 -6.46 -1.90
CA HIS A 71 8.94 -6.76 -1.67
C HIS A 71 8.33 -7.44 -2.90
N SER A 72 7.76 -8.64 -2.73
CA SER A 72 7.08 -9.36 -3.81
C SER A 72 5.88 -8.60 -4.38
N GLY A 73 5.15 -7.87 -3.53
CA GLY A 73 4.00 -7.06 -3.96
C GLY A 73 4.33 -5.96 -4.99
N ILE A 74 5.61 -5.62 -5.16
CA ILE A 74 6.10 -4.66 -6.15
C ILE A 74 7.21 -5.25 -7.05
N GLY A 75 7.14 -6.55 -7.34
CA GLY A 75 8.02 -7.18 -8.31
C GLY A 75 9.44 -7.43 -7.80
N LEU A 76 9.59 -7.71 -6.50
CA LEU A 76 10.88 -7.84 -5.82
C LEU A 76 11.77 -6.62 -6.03
N LEU A 77 11.20 -5.43 -5.83
CA LEU A 77 11.91 -4.15 -5.76
C LEU A 77 11.96 -3.65 -4.32
N THR A 78 12.90 -2.76 -4.04
CA THR A 78 12.88 -1.99 -2.79
C THR A 78 11.94 -0.79 -2.97
N PRO A 79 11.26 -0.32 -1.92
CA PRO A 79 10.37 0.84 -2.02
C PRO A 79 11.08 2.07 -2.58
N ALA A 80 12.35 2.32 -2.19
CA ALA A 80 13.15 3.41 -2.72
C ALA A 80 13.38 3.27 -4.24
N SER A 81 13.82 2.10 -4.72
CA SER A 81 14.07 1.91 -6.16
C SER A 81 12.82 2.10 -7.02
N LEU A 82 11.65 1.71 -6.49
CA LEU A 82 10.37 1.93 -7.17
C LEU A 82 9.99 3.41 -7.16
N HIS A 83 10.14 4.07 -6.01
CA HIS A 83 9.85 5.50 -5.84
C HIS A 83 10.71 6.36 -6.76
N ASP A 84 11.99 6.03 -6.90
CA ASP A 84 12.97 6.79 -7.68
C ASP A 84 12.96 6.42 -9.18
N GLY A 85 12.00 5.61 -9.62
CA GLY A 85 11.81 5.27 -11.04
C GLY A 85 12.81 4.27 -11.62
N GLN A 86 13.59 3.58 -10.79
CA GLN A 86 14.65 2.64 -11.22
C GLN A 86 14.10 1.25 -11.58
N ALA A 87 12.79 1.06 -11.46
CA ALA A 87 12.10 -0.20 -11.67
C ALA A 87 12.40 -0.87 -13.02
N GLU A 88 12.35 -0.10 -14.12
CA GLU A 88 12.53 -0.64 -15.47
C GLU A 88 13.94 -1.19 -15.69
N GLU A 89 14.94 -0.42 -15.27
CA GLU A 89 16.36 -0.78 -15.37
C GLU A 89 16.66 -2.06 -14.57
N ILE A 90 16.19 -2.13 -13.32
CA ILE A 90 16.40 -3.29 -12.46
C ILE A 90 15.73 -4.55 -13.03
N ILE A 91 14.52 -4.42 -13.58
CA ILE A 91 13.81 -5.56 -14.18
C ILE A 91 14.49 -6.01 -15.48
N ALA A 92 14.98 -5.08 -16.29
CA ALA A 92 15.73 -5.40 -17.50
C ALA A 92 17.01 -6.19 -17.17
N ALA A 93 17.80 -5.71 -16.19
CA ALA A 93 18.98 -6.42 -15.70
C ALA A 93 18.62 -7.82 -15.17
N ARG A 94 17.56 -7.93 -14.35
CA ARG A 94 17.09 -9.21 -13.81
C ARG A 94 16.67 -10.20 -14.90
N LYS A 95 16.06 -9.72 -15.98
CA LYS A 95 15.69 -10.58 -17.12
C LYS A 95 16.92 -11.21 -17.78
N LEU A 96 18.01 -10.45 -17.92
CA LEU A 96 19.27 -10.97 -18.45
C LEU A 96 19.88 -12.03 -17.52
N THR A 97 19.96 -11.75 -16.22
CA THR A 97 20.43 -12.72 -15.21
C THR A 97 19.63 -14.03 -15.26
N LEU A 98 18.31 -13.94 -15.37
CA LEU A 98 17.42 -15.11 -15.44
C LEU A 98 17.60 -15.91 -16.74
N GLN A 99 17.86 -15.23 -17.85
CA GLN A 99 18.16 -15.89 -19.12
C GLN A 99 19.50 -16.63 -19.05
N ASP A 100 20.54 -16.01 -18.49
CA ASP A 100 21.86 -16.64 -18.39
C ASP A 100 21.84 -17.81 -17.39
N ALA A 101 21.13 -17.68 -16.27
CA ALA A 101 20.90 -18.80 -15.35
C ALA A 101 20.22 -19.98 -16.04
N TRP A 102 19.22 -19.73 -16.88
CA TRP A 102 18.52 -20.76 -17.65
C TRP A 102 19.42 -21.42 -18.69
N LYS A 103 20.24 -20.65 -19.42
CA LYS A 103 21.19 -21.20 -20.40
C LYS A 103 22.20 -22.14 -19.75
N ASN A 104 22.66 -21.82 -18.55
CA ASN A 104 23.69 -22.59 -17.85
C ASN A 104 23.16 -23.88 -17.21
N ASN A 105 21.89 -23.90 -16.77
CA ASN A 105 21.30 -25.04 -16.05
C ASN A 105 19.81 -25.21 -16.41
N PRO A 106 19.49 -25.53 -17.68
CA PRO A 106 18.11 -25.57 -18.14
C PRO A 106 17.25 -26.59 -17.39
N GLU A 107 17.81 -27.70 -16.92
CA GLU A 107 17.15 -28.75 -16.16
C GLU A 107 16.62 -28.30 -14.78
N ARG A 108 17.18 -27.23 -14.21
CA ARG A 108 16.67 -26.62 -12.97
C ARG A 108 15.38 -25.85 -13.16
N PHE A 109 15.04 -25.51 -14.40
CA PHE A 109 13.84 -24.76 -14.74
C PHE A 109 12.94 -25.67 -15.57
N VAL A 110 11.67 -25.82 -15.18
CA VAL A 110 10.72 -26.80 -15.77
C VAL A 110 10.40 -26.49 -17.25
N GLY A 111 11.38 -26.70 -18.14
CA GLY A 111 11.34 -26.46 -19.57
C GLY A 111 11.14 -25.00 -20.01
N ARG A 112 11.26 -24.01 -19.12
CA ARG A 112 10.92 -22.60 -19.44
C ARG A 112 11.90 -21.61 -18.83
N ILE A 113 12.15 -20.51 -19.56
CA ILE A 113 12.93 -19.38 -19.05
C ILE A 113 12.14 -18.72 -17.90
N PRO A 114 12.72 -18.56 -16.70
CA PRO A 114 12.08 -17.87 -15.59
C PRO A 114 11.85 -16.39 -15.94
N LYS A 115 10.71 -15.84 -15.49
CA LYS A 115 10.31 -14.46 -15.76
C LYS A 115 10.36 -13.64 -14.46
N PRO A 116 10.87 -12.39 -14.49
CA PRO A 116 10.75 -11.49 -13.36
C PRO A 116 9.30 -11.29 -12.95
N GLU A 117 9.07 -11.05 -11.65
CA GLU A 117 7.75 -10.66 -11.15
C GLU A 117 7.31 -9.31 -11.75
N ARG A 118 6.00 -9.15 -11.94
CA ARG A 118 5.43 -7.94 -12.52
C ARG A 118 5.15 -6.91 -11.45
N ILE A 119 5.45 -5.65 -11.75
CA ILE A 119 5.01 -4.52 -10.94
C ILE A 119 3.52 -4.27 -11.22
N PRO A 120 2.67 -4.09 -10.20
CA PRO A 120 1.30 -3.67 -10.40
C PRO A 120 1.27 -2.26 -11.02
N LYS A 121 0.50 -2.08 -12.10
CA LYS A 121 0.35 -0.77 -12.78
C LYS A 121 -0.29 0.30 -11.89
N ALA A 122 -1.18 -0.14 -11.01
CA ALA A 122 -1.85 0.71 -10.05
C ALA A 122 -2.24 -0.12 -8.83
N VAL A 123 -2.23 0.53 -7.68
CA VAL A 123 -2.77 0.02 -6.42
C VAL A 123 -3.68 1.09 -5.83
N TRP A 124 -4.76 0.66 -5.16
CA TRP A 124 -5.79 1.57 -4.68
C TRP A 124 -6.11 1.26 -3.23
N ILE A 125 -6.17 2.30 -2.40
CA ILE A 125 -6.86 2.24 -1.11
C ILE A 125 -8.37 2.33 -1.36
N ASN A 126 -8.77 3.30 -2.19
CA ASN A 126 -10.14 3.49 -2.65
C ASN A 126 -10.12 3.51 -4.18
N ALA A 127 -10.45 2.39 -4.82
CA ALA A 127 -10.48 2.33 -6.28
C ALA A 127 -11.63 3.21 -6.81
N PRO A 128 -11.43 3.96 -7.90
CA PRO A 128 -12.53 4.66 -8.55
C PRO A 128 -13.59 3.64 -9.01
N LYS A 129 -14.88 4.00 -8.84
CA LYS A 129 -15.97 3.19 -9.39
C LYS A 129 -15.79 3.10 -10.91
N ARG A 130 -15.97 1.91 -11.48
CA ARG A 130 -15.92 1.75 -12.94
C ARG A 130 -17.09 2.51 -13.54
N GLU A 131 -16.91 3.13 -14.71
CA GLU A 131 -17.91 3.97 -15.39
C GLU A 131 -19.29 3.31 -15.54
N ARG A 132 -19.36 1.96 -15.55
CA ARG A 132 -20.63 1.19 -15.59
C ARG A 132 -21.44 1.21 -14.29
N GLU A 133 -20.90 1.72 -13.18
CA GLU A 133 -21.56 1.77 -11.86
C GLU A 133 -22.03 3.18 -11.47
N ILE A 134 -21.86 4.18 -12.34
CA ILE A 134 -22.54 5.47 -12.20
C ILE A 134 -23.98 5.27 -12.67
N LYS A 135 -24.84 4.76 -11.79
CA LYS A 135 -26.28 4.89 -11.99
C LYS A 135 -26.66 6.31 -11.58
N ASP A 136 -27.13 7.11 -12.53
CA ASP A 136 -27.76 8.43 -12.33
C ASP A 136 -29.13 8.27 -11.66
N GLU A 137 -29.18 7.72 -10.46
CA GLU A 137 -30.40 7.69 -9.66
C GLU A 137 -30.23 8.58 -8.43
N ALA A 138 -30.87 9.74 -8.49
CA ALA A 138 -31.06 10.59 -7.33
C ALA A 138 -31.73 9.77 -6.19
N PRO A 139 -31.27 9.90 -4.93
CA PRO A 139 -31.85 9.14 -3.84
C PRO A 139 -33.32 9.52 -3.66
N GLN A 140 -34.23 8.54 -3.83
CA GLN A 140 -35.64 8.71 -3.50
C GLN A 140 -35.79 8.99 -2.00
N ALA A 141 -36.30 10.17 -1.67
CA ALA A 141 -36.65 10.55 -0.32
C ALA A 141 -37.83 9.69 0.17
N ASN A 142 -37.53 8.61 0.90
CA ASN A 142 -38.53 7.79 1.55
C ASN A 142 -38.97 8.46 2.87
N CYS A 143 -39.69 9.58 2.77
CA CYS A 143 -40.34 10.20 3.91
C CYS A 143 -41.66 9.45 4.17
N GLN A 144 -41.62 8.47 5.08
CA GLN A 144 -42.84 7.88 5.63
C GLN A 144 -43.60 8.98 6.40
N ARG A 145 -44.71 9.45 5.81
CA ARG A 145 -45.70 10.27 6.51
C ARG A 145 -46.28 9.48 7.69
N LEU A 146 -45.74 9.72 8.88
CA LEU A 146 -46.41 9.43 10.14
C LEU A 146 -46.74 10.75 10.81
N LEU A 147 -48.03 11.09 10.81
CA LEU A 147 -48.79 11.45 12.02
C LEU A 147 -50.26 11.63 11.62
N LYS A 148 -51.08 10.65 12.03
CA LYS A 148 -52.52 10.81 12.18
C LYS A 148 -52.80 11.67 13.43
N SER A 149 -53.93 12.38 13.34
CA SER A 149 -54.86 12.78 14.42
C SER A 149 -54.41 13.81 15.48
N ARG A 150 -54.94 15.03 15.33
CA ARG A 150 -55.66 15.77 16.39
C ARG A 150 -56.76 16.64 15.74
N LEU A 151 -58.00 16.19 15.85
CA LEU A 151 -59.13 16.86 16.51
C LEU A 151 -60.17 15.77 16.82
#